data_AF-A0A2G6FYS7-F1
#
_entry.id   AF-A0A2G6FYS7-F1
#
_cell.length_a   1.000
_cell.length_b   1.000
_cell.length_c   1.000
_cell.angle_alpha   90.00
_cell.angle_beta   90.00
_cell.angle_gamma   90.00
#
_symmetry.space_group_name_H-M   'P 1'
#
loop_
_entity.id
_entity.type
_entity.pdbx_description
1 polymer ?
#
loop_
_entity_poly.entity_id
_entity_poly.type
_entity_poly.pdbx_seq_one_letter_code
_entity_poly.pdbx_strand_id
1 'polypeptide(L)'
;MIKWTISPAYFSDADLLNEYDELKTTLQYSNWQSNHRINAIVAELKLRGKSRITSQPLMQTDNFTISSDMTASEQFTALNERYAGEKRGRLALPKRADVLWRQHKYAIMARSIALYKSVGKSVAANRDSELFNALCTTLTDELFKRPKTVAIYNVLQHMWGYISDFSTIKKADVNALGCRDLLSEIQSSALSSNQPYLSEQVALSELQIWL
;
A
#
# COMPACT_ATOMS: atom_id res chain seq x y z
N MET A 1 -4.52 -5.23 -21.55
CA MET A 1 -4.69 -4.59 -20.23
C MET A 1 -3.33 -4.56 -19.56
N ILE A 2 -2.87 -3.39 -19.10
CA ILE A 2 -1.60 -3.28 -18.37
C ILE A 2 -1.75 -3.99 -17.03
N LYS A 3 -0.82 -4.90 -16.70
CA LYS A 3 -0.78 -5.57 -15.40
C LYS A 3 -0.03 -4.71 -14.39
N TRP A 4 -0.76 -3.86 -13.69
CA TRP A 4 -0.19 -3.00 -12.66
C TRP A 4 0.24 -3.79 -11.42
N THR A 5 1.44 -3.51 -10.94
CA THR A 5 2.01 -4.11 -9.72
C THR A 5 2.27 -3.06 -8.64
N ILE A 6 2.44 -1.78 -9.01
CA ILE A 6 2.56 -0.67 -8.05
C ILE A 6 1.26 -0.45 -7.27
N SER A 7 1.36 0.11 -6.06
CA SER A 7 0.21 0.26 -5.15
C SER A 7 -1.00 0.99 -5.78
N PRO A 8 -2.24 0.52 -5.58
CA PRO A 8 -3.47 1.23 -5.95
C PRO A 8 -3.55 2.67 -5.41
N ALA A 9 -2.83 2.97 -4.33
CA ALA A 9 -2.83 4.28 -3.70
C ALA A 9 -2.35 5.43 -4.62
N TYR A 10 -1.62 5.11 -5.69
CA TYR A 10 -1.16 6.06 -6.69
C TYR A 10 -2.19 6.39 -7.80
N PHE A 11 -3.22 5.57 -7.95
CA PHE A 11 -4.19 5.68 -9.04
C PHE A 11 -5.39 6.53 -8.65
N SER A 12 -5.94 7.24 -9.63
CA SER A 12 -7.20 7.99 -9.52
C SER A 12 -8.37 7.06 -9.19
N ASP A 13 -9.46 7.59 -8.62
CA ASP A 13 -10.67 6.80 -8.38
C ASP A 13 -11.24 6.19 -9.67
N ALA A 14 -11.16 6.92 -10.79
CA ALA A 14 -11.67 6.46 -12.07
C ALA A 14 -10.87 5.26 -12.61
N ASP A 15 -9.53 5.33 -12.56
CA ASP A 15 -8.68 4.21 -12.98
C ASP A 15 -8.89 2.98 -12.09
N LEU A 16 -9.01 3.18 -10.77
CA LEU A 16 -9.25 2.07 -9.84
C LEU A 16 -10.60 1.39 -10.06
N LEU A 17 -11.65 2.15 -10.37
CA LEU A 17 -12.97 1.59 -10.69
C LEU A 17 -12.96 0.84 -12.02
N ASN A 18 -12.33 1.41 -13.04
CA ASN A 18 -12.17 0.76 -14.34
C ASN A 18 -11.39 -0.56 -14.20
N GLU A 19 -10.25 -0.54 -13.50
CA GLU A 19 -9.44 -1.75 -13.25
C GLU A 19 -10.22 -2.76 -12.41
N TYR A 20 -10.99 -2.34 -11.42
CA TYR A 20 -11.85 -3.23 -10.64
C TYR A 20 -12.88 -3.96 -11.52
N ASP A 21 -13.60 -3.24 -12.38
CA ASP A 21 -14.61 -3.81 -13.27
C ASP A 21 -13.99 -4.75 -14.31
N GLU A 22 -12.84 -4.36 -14.85
CA GLU A 22 -12.03 -5.17 -15.75
C GLU A 22 -11.57 -6.48 -15.10
N LEU A 23 -10.99 -6.45 -13.90
CA LEU A 23 -10.52 -7.65 -13.20
C LEU A 23 -11.69 -8.57 -12.82
N LYS A 24 -12.84 -7.98 -12.46
CA LYS A 24 -14.07 -8.72 -12.10
C LYS A 24 -14.69 -9.43 -13.29
N THR A 25 -14.65 -8.82 -14.48
CA THR A 25 -15.24 -9.38 -15.71
C THR A 25 -14.30 -10.33 -16.45
N THR A 26 -13.00 -10.02 -16.50
CA THR A 26 -12.05 -10.68 -17.41
C THR A 26 -11.38 -11.91 -16.79
N LEU A 27 -11.18 -11.96 -15.47
CA LEU A 27 -10.23 -12.90 -14.88
C LEU A 27 -10.81 -14.05 -14.07
N GLN A 28 -12.09 -14.01 -13.66
CA GLN A 28 -12.65 -14.95 -12.67
C GLN A 28 -11.65 -15.31 -11.53
N TYR A 29 -10.77 -14.38 -11.15
CA TYR A 29 -9.74 -14.59 -10.11
C TYR A 29 -8.86 -15.84 -10.32
N SER A 30 -8.58 -16.21 -11.57
CA SER A 30 -7.93 -17.49 -11.90
C SER A 30 -6.51 -17.67 -11.35
N ASN A 31 -5.85 -16.58 -10.94
CA ASN A 31 -4.53 -16.64 -10.32
C ASN A 31 -4.41 -15.70 -9.12
N TRP A 32 -3.44 -16.04 -8.28
CA TRP A 32 -3.16 -15.33 -7.04
C TRP A 32 -2.82 -13.85 -7.23
N GLN A 33 -2.01 -13.48 -8.22
CA GLN A 33 -1.62 -12.08 -8.45
C GLN A 33 -2.84 -11.19 -8.72
N SER A 34 -3.78 -11.68 -9.53
CA SER A 34 -5.01 -10.97 -9.87
C SER A 34 -5.97 -10.88 -8.67
N ASN A 35 -6.07 -11.95 -7.88
CA ASN A 35 -6.83 -11.96 -6.63
C ASN A 35 -6.24 -11.00 -5.57
N HIS A 36 -4.91 -10.93 -5.46
CA HIS A 36 -4.24 -9.94 -4.62
C HIS A 36 -4.51 -8.52 -5.11
N ARG A 37 -4.37 -8.28 -6.42
CA ARG A 37 -4.60 -6.95 -7.01
C ARG A 37 -6.01 -6.43 -6.78
N ILE A 38 -7.04 -7.24 -6.99
CA ILE A 38 -8.42 -6.79 -6.76
C ILE A 38 -8.66 -6.45 -5.29
N ASN A 39 -8.12 -7.24 -4.36
CA ASN A 39 -8.24 -6.94 -2.93
C ASN A 39 -7.50 -5.66 -2.53
N ALA A 40 -6.34 -5.39 -3.15
CA ALA A 40 -5.63 -4.14 -2.96
C ALA A 40 -6.43 -2.93 -3.45
N ILE A 41 -7.07 -3.05 -4.63
CA ILE A 41 -7.95 -1.99 -5.18
C ILE A 41 -9.15 -1.77 -4.26
N VAL A 42 -9.81 -2.85 -3.80
CA VAL A 42 -10.94 -2.76 -2.88
C VAL A 42 -10.55 -2.07 -1.58
N ALA A 43 -9.40 -2.44 -0.99
CA ALA A 43 -8.92 -1.84 0.25
C ALA A 43 -8.67 -0.33 0.09
N GLU A 44 -8.02 0.08 -1.00
CA GLU A 44 -7.79 1.51 -1.28
C GLU A 44 -9.10 2.26 -1.55
N LEU A 45 -10.03 1.70 -2.32
CA LEU A 45 -11.33 2.32 -2.58
C LEU A 45 -12.16 2.45 -1.30
N LYS A 46 -12.14 1.44 -0.42
CA LYS A 46 -12.79 1.50 0.90
C LYS A 46 -12.16 2.58 1.78
N LEU A 47 -10.83 2.68 1.82
CA LEU A 47 -10.12 3.74 2.53
C LEU A 47 -10.55 5.14 2.05
N ARG A 48 -10.85 5.28 0.75
CA ARG A 48 -11.37 6.52 0.14
C ARG A 48 -12.89 6.70 0.26
N GLY A 49 -13.57 5.89 1.07
CA GLY A 49 -15.00 6.00 1.35
C GLY A 49 -15.93 5.38 0.30
N LYS A 50 -15.43 4.54 -0.62
CA LYS A 50 -16.27 3.83 -1.60
C LYS A 50 -16.75 2.50 -1.03
N SER A 51 -17.95 2.51 -0.44
CA SER A 51 -18.51 1.37 0.31
C SER A 51 -19.15 0.27 -0.55
N ARG A 52 -19.44 0.53 -1.83
CA ARG A 52 -20.15 -0.42 -2.72
C ARG A 52 -19.25 -1.48 -3.37
N ILE A 53 -17.97 -1.53 -3.01
CA ILE A 53 -16.97 -2.43 -3.59
C ILE A 53 -16.73 -3.62 -2.67
N THR A 54 -16.87 -4.83 -3.20
CA THR A 54 -16.75 -6.07 -2.42
C THR A 54 -15.39 -6.72 -2.63
N SER A 55 -14.73 -7.07 -1.52
CA SER A 55 -13.48 -7.84 -1.51
C SER A 55 -13.74 -9.30 -1.85
N GLN A 56 -12.69 -10.02 -2.24
CA GLN A 56 -12.73 -11.46 -2.49
C GLN A 56 -11.93 -12.18 -1.40
N PRO A 57 -12.27 -13.43 -1.04
CA PRO A 57 -11.38 -14.25 -0.22
C PRO A 57 -9.97 -14.27 -0.84
N LEU A 58 -8.97 -13.95 -0.04
CA LEU A 58 -7.59 -13.94 -0.50
C LEU A 58 -7.13 -15.39 -0.75
N MET A 59 -6.66 -15.67 -1.95
CA MET A 59 -6.09 -16.97 -2.29
C MET A 59 -4.82 -17.21 -1.45
N GLN A 60 -4.71 -18.41 -0.88
CA GLN A 60 -3.50 -18.82 -0.16
C GLN A 60 -2.52 -19.46 -1.15
N THR A 61 -1.34 -18.87 -1.29
CA THR A 61 -0.20 -19.51 -1.94
C THR A 61 1.09 -18.96 -1.33
N ASP A 62 2.05 -19.85 -1.14
CA ASP A 62 3.43 -19.47 -0.79
C ASP A 62 4.32 -19.35 -2.05
N ASN A 63 3.82 -19.84 -3.19
CA ASN A 63 4.51 -19.82 -4.47
C ASN A 63 3.70 -19.00 -5.49
N PHE A 64 4.16 -17.79 -5.75
CA PHE A 64 3.62 -16.94 -6.80
C PHE A 64 4.75 -16.31 -7.61
N THR A 65 4.45 -16.01 -8.87
CA THR A 65 5.31 -15.22 -9.74
C THR A 65 4.59 -13.93 -10.06
N ILE A 66 5.23 -12.80 -9.78
CA ILE A 66 4.73 -11.50 -10.22
C ILE A 66 5.06 -11.37 -11.69
N SER A 67 4.03 -11.28 -12.54
CA SER A 67 4.18 -11.04 -13.96
C SER A 67 3.67 -9.64 -14.31
N SER A 68 4.50 -8.84 -14.93
CA SER A 68 4.11 -7.58 -15.55
C SER A 68 4.91 -7.37 -16.83
N ASP A 69 4.29 -6.68 -17.79
CA ASP A 69 4.94 -6.29 -19.04
C ASP A 69 5.87 -5.08 -18.83
N MET A 70 5.81 -4.45 -17.65
CA MET A 70 6.63 -3.29 -17.26
C MET A 70 7.19 -3.49 -15.85
N THR A 71 8.42 -3.04 -15.64
CA THR A 71 9.01 -2.86 -14.32
C THR A 71 8.20 -1.85 -13.50
N ALA A 72 8.36 -1.88 -12.17
CA ALA A 72 7.66 -0.94 -11.29
C ALA A 72 8.05 0.53 -11.57
N SER A 73 9.30 0.81 -11.94
CA SER A 73 9.74 2.16 -12.33
C SER A 73 9.10 2.62 -13.64
N GLU A 74 9.01 1.75 -14.65
CA GLU A 74 8.32 2.05 -15.91
C GLU A 74 6.82 2.30 -15.67
N GLN A 75 6.20 1.56 -14.76
CA GLN A 75 4.80 1.81 -14.37
C GLN A 75 4.61 3.19 -13.74
N PHE A 76 5.54 3.65 -12.88
CA PHE A 76 5.48 5.02 -12.35
C PHE A 76 5.62 6.07 -13.45
N THR A 77 6.52 5.85 -14.42
CA THR A 77 6.67 6.73 -15.59
C THR A 77 5.38 6.79 -16.41
N ALA A 78 4.83 5.64 -16.79
CA ALA A 78 3.59 5.54 -17.56
C ALA A 78 2.40 6.20 -16.83
N LEU A 79 2.32 6.04 -15.50
CA LEU A 79 1.28 6.68 -14.70
C LEU A 79 1.48 8.20 -14.59
N ASN A 80 2.72 8.67 -14.53
CA ASN A 80 3.04 10.09 -14.52
C ASN A 80 2.69 10.77 -15.85
N GLU A 81 2.93 10.10 -16.97
CA GLU A 81 2.53 10.56 -18.30
C GLU A 81 1.01 10.61 -18.44
N ARG A 82 0.30 9.55 -17.97
CA ARG A 82 -1.16 9.51 -17.96
C ARG A 82 -1.77 10.66 -17.16
N TYR A 83 -1.17 11.06 -16.05
CA TYR A 83 -1.69 12.12 -15.17
C TYR A 83 -1.07 13.50 -15.40
N ALA A 84 -0.47 13.77 -16.56
CA ALA A 84 0.09 15.07 -16.91
C ALA A 84 -0.99 16.16 -17.06
N GLY A 85 -1.64 16.54 -15.96
CA GLY A 85 -2.71 17.55 -15.88
C GLY A 85 -3.96 17.14 -15.09
N GLU A 86 -4.04 15.90 -14.59
CA GLU A 86 -5.27 15.33 -14.02
C GLU A 86 -5.22 15.03 -12.51
N LYS A 87 -6.37 14.66 -11.94
CA LYS A 87 -6.49 14.19 -10.56
C LYS A 87 -5.74 12.88 -10.38
N ARG A 88 -4.75 12.91 -9.48
CA ARG A 88 -3.94 11.74 -9.08
C ARG A 88 -4.65 10.89 -8.03
N GLY A 89 -4.05 9.76 -7.69
CA GLY A 89 -4.46 9.00 -6.50
C GLY A 89 -4.21 9.74 -5.19
N ARG A 90 -4.52 9.06 -4.08
CA ARG A 90 -4.28 9.56 -2.72
C ARG A 90 -2.81 9.92 -2.51
N LEU A 91 -1.91 9.11 -3.06
CA LEU A 91 -0.48 9.35 -2.97
C LEU A 91 0.03 10.07 -4.21
N ALA A 92 0.84 11.10 -3.98
CA ALA A 92 1.64 11.69 -5.05
C ALA A 92 2.63 10.65 -5.59
N LEU A 93 2.83 10.65 -6.92
CA LEU A 93 3.79 9.78 -7.56
C LEU A 93 5.22 10.12 -7.07
N PRO A 94 5.97 9.13 -6.57
CA PRO A 94 7.31 9.36 -6.09
C PRO A 94 8.23 9.60 -7.27
N LYS A 95 8.97 10.72 -7.24
CA LYS A 95 10.00 11.04 -8.25
C LYS A 95 11.42 10.66 -7.80
N ARG A 96 11.56 10.25 -6.54
CA ARG A 96 12.84 10.03 -5.85
C ARG A 96 12.72 8.91 -4.84
N ALA A 97 13.85 8.26 -4.57
CA ALA A 97 13.97 7.14 -3.64
C ALA A 97 13.47 7.45 -2.22
N ASP A 98 13.71 8.67 -1.72
CA ASP A 98 13.30 9.09 -0.38
C ASP A 98 11.78 9.23 -0.22
N VAL A 99 11.12 9.77 -1.24
CA VAL A 99 9.65 9.85 -1.26
C VAL A 99 9.05 8.46 -1.35
N LEU A 100 9.55 7.62 -2.27
CA LEU A 100 9.09 6.24 -2.44
C LEU A 100 9.24 5.45 -1.13
N TRP A 101 10.40 5.54 -0.49
CA TRP A 101 10.66 4.88 0.78
C TRP A 101 9.73 5.38 1.89
N ARG A 102 9.58 6.71 2.02
CA ARG A 102 8.69 7.31 3.02
C ARG A 102 7.28 6.76 2.93
N GLN A 103 6.75 6.58 1.72
CA GLN A 103 5.38 6.10 1.48
C GLN A 103 5.19 4.59 1.76
N HIS A 104 6.26 3.78 1.67
CA HIS A 104 6.18 2.32 1.79
C HIS A 104 6.71 1.75 3.11
N LYS A 105 7.46 2.53 3.89
CA LYS A 105 8.28 1.99 4.99
C LYS A 105 7.52 1.15 6.02
N TYR A 106 6.26 1.49 6.35
CA TYR A 106 5.49 0.69 7.30
C TYR A 106 5.03 -0.64 6.73
N ALA A 107 4.67 -0.68 5.45
CA ALA A 107 4.33 -1.91 4.75
C ALA A 107 5.54 -2.85 4.68
N ILE A 108 6.75 -2.30 4.49
CA ILE A 108 8.00 -3.07 4.52
C ILE A 108 8.36 -3.52 5.93
N MET A 109 8.21 -2.64 6.94
CA MET A 109 8.48 -2.96 8.33
C MET A 109 7.64 -4.14 8.81
N ALA A 110 6.40 -4.27 8.34
CA ALA A 110 5.50 -5.37 8.69
C ALA A 110 5.98 -6.74 8.17
N ARG A 111 6.92 -6.75 7.21
CA ARG A 111 7.42 -7.96 6.56
C ARG A 111 8.86 -8.27 6.94
N SER A 112 9.72 -7.25 6.93
CA SER A 112 11.14 -7.41 7.19
C SER A 112 11.73 -6.17 7.86
N ILE A 113 11.99 -6.29 9.16
CA ILE A 113 12.71 -5.25 9.92
C ILE A 113 14.15 -5.06 9.41
N ALA A 114 14.77 -6.13 8.91
CA ALA A 114 16.12 -6.08 8.34
C ALA A 114 16.12 -5.24 7.06
N LEU A 115 15.17 -5.49 6.15
CA LEU A 115 15.00 -4.72 4.92
C LEU A 115 14.63 -3.27 5.22
N TYR A 116 13.75 -3.05 6.21
CA TYR A 116 13.40 -1.70 6.64
C TYR A 116 14.62 -0.88 7.06
N LYS A 117 15.50 -1.48 7.87
CA LYS A 117 16.73 -0.83 8.33
C LYS A 117 17.73 -0.61 7.20
N SER A 118 17.95 -1.61 6.35
CA SER A 118 18.93 -1.51 5.26
C SER A 118 18.51 -0.49 4.21
N VAL A 119 17.25 -0.52 3.76
CA VAL A 119 16.71 0.47 2.81
C VAL A 119 16.76 1.87 3.40
N GLY A 120 16.34 2.04 4.67
CA GLY A 120 16.41 3.34 5.34
C GLY A 120 17.83 3.92 5.35
N LYS A 121 18.85 3.08 5.58
CA LYS A 121 20.27 3.48 5.50
C LYS A 121 20.68 3.84 4.08
N SER A 122 20.33 3.03 3.08
CA SER A 122 20.69 3.27 1.68
C SER A 122 20.09 4.58 1.14
N VAL A 123 18.82 4.84 1.45
CA VAL A 123 18.11 6.08 1.05
C VAL A 123 18.68 7.32 1.74
N ALA A 124 19.19 7.18 2.97
CA ALA A 124 19.88 8.27 3.66
C ALA A 124 21.24 8.58 3.03
N ALA A 125 21.92 7.58 2.47
CA ALA A 125 23.26 7.70 1.92
C ALA A 125 23.30 8.18 0.45
N ASN A 126 22.35 7.76 -0.39
CA ASN A 126 22.28 8.11 -1.80
C ASN A 126 20.81 8.29 -2.23
N ARG A 127 20.54 9.11 -3.26
CA ARG A 127 19.20 9.42 -3.78
C ARG A 127 19.16 9.46 -5.31
N ASP A 128 20.10 8.80 -5.97
CA ASP A 128 20.14 8.72 -7.43
C ASP A 128 18.99 7.88 -8.03
N SER A 129 18.90 7.93 -9.36
CA SER A 129 17.88 7.22 -10.14
C SER A 129 18.07 5.70 -10.13
N GLU A 130 19.29 5.21 -10.00
CA GLU A 130 19.57 3.77 -9.95
C GLU A 130 18.99 3.17 -8.67
N LEU A 131 19.21 3.82 -7.52
CA LEU A 131 18.60 3.44 -6.26
C LEU A 131 17.06 3.50 -6.33
N PHE A 132 16.50 4.53 -6.97
CA PHE A 132 15.05 4.62 -7.15
C PHE A 132 14.50 3.41 -7.90
N ASN A 133 15.11 3.03 -9.02
CA ASN A 133 14.67 1.88 -9.82
C ASN A 133 14.79 0.56 -9.03
N ALA A 134 15.92 0.35 -8.34
CA ALA A 134 16.13 -0.83 -7.51
C ALA A 134 15.10 -0.92 -6.36
N LEU A 135 14.75 0.22 -5.75
CA LEU A 135 13.72 0.28 -4.71
C LEU A 135 12.33 0.03 -5.27
N CYS A 136 11.97 0.55 -6.45
CA CYS A 136 10.68 0.27 -7.07
C CYS A 136 10.43 -1.24 -7.18
N THR A 137 11.39 -2.00 -7.70
CA THR A 137 11.29 -3.47 -7.78
C THR A 137 11.23 -4.10 -6.40
N THR A 138 12.20 -3.80 -5.53
CA THR A 138 12.30 -4.41 -4.19
C THR A 138 11.04 -4.21 -3.36
N LEU A 139 10.52 -2.98 -3.33
CA LEU A 139 9.35 -2.63 -2.53
C LEU A 139 8.09 -3.30 -3.10
N THR A 140 7.93 -3.29 -4.42
CA THR A 140 6.79 -3.94 -5.09
C THR A 140 6.77 -5.43 -4.78
N ASP A 141 7.89 -6.12 -4.96
CA ASP A 141 7.99 -7.56 -4.69
C ASP A 141 7.68 -7.90 -3.24
N GLU A 142 8.15 -7.07 -2.32
CA GLU A 142 7.91 -7.27 -0.89
C GLU A 142 6.42 -7.11 -0.54
N LEU A 143 5.70 -6.16 -1.16
CA LEU A 143 4.27 -5.96 -0.91
C LEU A 143 3.41 -7.19 -1.27
N PHE A 144 3.85 -8.05 -2.18
CA PHE A 144 3.12 -9.28 -2.50
C PHE A 144 3.33 -10.39 -1.44
N LYS A 145 4.29 -10.24 -0.51
CA LYS A 145 4.50 -11.23 0.55
C LYS A 145 3.57 -10.99 1.72
N ARG A 146 2.99 -12.05 2.28
CA ARG A 146 2.14 -11.95 3.46
C ARG A 146 2.97 -11.59 4.70
N PRO A 147 2.67 -10.48 5.41
CA PRO A 147 3.30 -10.19 6.69
C PRO A 147 2.78 -11.11 7.80
N LYS A 148 3.59 -11.31 8.84
CA LYS A 148 3.15 -12.03 10.06
C LYS A 148 2.20 -11.13 10.86
N THR A 149 1.13 -11.68 11.40
CA THR A 149 0.15 -10.92 12.21
C THR A 149 0.78 -10.13 13.35
N VAL A 150 1.73 -10.72 14.08
CA VAL A 150 2.47 -10.02 15.15
C VAL A 150 3.25 -8.82 14.63
N ALA A 151 3.84 -8.93 13.44
CA ALA A 151 4.58 -7.83 12.83
C ALA A 151 3.65 -6.72 12.31
N ILE A 152 2.47 -7.08 11.78
CA ILE A 152 1.41 -6.11 11.46
C ILE A 152 1.05 -5.33 12.73
N TYR A 153 0.73 -6.03 13.82
CA TYR A 153 0.32 -5.40 15.08
C TYR A 153 1.37 -4.40 15.59
N ASN A 154 2.65 -4.80 15.61
CA ASN A 154 3.74 -3.92 16.02
C ASN A 154 3.81 -2.65 15.14
N VAL A 155 3.67 -2.79 13.82
CA VAL A 155 3.62 -1.65 12.90
C VAL A 155 2.41 -0.76 13.17
N LEU A 156 1.24 -1.33 13.42
CA LEU A 156 0.05 -0.56 13.76
C LEU A 156 0.24 0.23 15.06
N GLN A 157 0.88 -0.34 16.08
CA GLN A 157 1.23 0.43 17.29
C GLN A 157 2.18 1.60 16.99
N HIS A 158 3.18 1.39 16.11
CA HIS A 158 4.06 2.47 15.67
C HIS A 158 3.30 3.56 14.91
N MET A 159 2.38 3.19 14.02
CA MET A 159 1.56 4.14 13.27
C MET A 159 0.59 4.88 14.20
N TRP A 160 -0.08 4.18 15.13
CA TRP A 160 -0.98 4.78 16.11
C TRP A 160 -0.28 5.84 16.96
N GLY A 161 0.99 5.63 17.33
CA GLY A 161 1.79 6.63 18.06
C GLY A 161 1.90 7.99 17.37
N TYR A 162 1.72 8.09 16.05
CA TYR A 162 1.69 9.37 15.32
C TYR A 162 0.33 10.06 15.35
N ILE A 163 -0.74 9.32 15.67
CA ILE A 163 -2.11 9.83 15.70
C ILE A 163 -2.73 9.74 17.09
N SER A 164 -1.95 9.41 18.12
CA SER A 164 -2.48 9.23 19.49
C SER A 164 -3.22 10.46 20.01
N ASP A 165 -2.78 11.65 19.61
CA ASP A 165 -3.40 12.91 20.02
C ASP A 165 -4.73 13.21 19.29
N PHE A 166 -4.97 12.52 18.18
CA PHE A 166 -6.19 12.62 17.36
C PHE A 166 -7.09 11.40 17.51
N SER A 167 -6.61 10.35 18.17
CA SER A 167 -7.31 9.09 18.33
C SER A 167 -8.45 9.25 19.34
N THR A 168 -9.57 8.61 19.04
CA THR A 168 -10.69 8.44 19.97
C THR A 168 -10.37 7.40 21.05
N ILE A 169 -9.33 6.59 20.83
CA ILE A 169 -8.93 5.49 21.67
C ILE A 169 -7.85 5.95 22.65
N LYS A 170 -8.05 5.66 23.93
CA LYS A 170 -7.05 5.97 24.96
C LYS A 170 -5.88 5.01 24.85
N LYS A 171 -4.67 5.51 25.15
CA LYS A 171 -3.43 4.72 25.14
C LYS A 171 -3.51 3.41 25.93
N ALA A 172 -4.25 3.39 27.03
CA ALA A 172 -4.43 2.20 27.87
C ALA A 172 -5.20 1.08 27.14
N ASP A 173 -6.08 1.44 26.21
CA ASP A 173 -7.02 0.52 25.57
C ASP A 173 -6.50 0.00 24.21
N VAL A 174 -5.48 0.66 23.63
CA VAL A 174 -4.86 0.27 22.35
C VAL A 174 -4.41 -1.19 22.34
N ASN A 175 -3.84 -1.65 23.46
CA ASN A 175 -3.32 -3.01 23.58
C ASN A 175 -4.40 -4.09 23.61
N ALA A 176 -5.66 -3.70 23.86
CA ALA A 176 -6.81 -4.61 23.86
C ALA A 176 -7.44 -4.78 22.47
N LEU A 177 -7.09 -3.93 21.50
CA LEU A 177 -7.68 -3.97 20.17
C LEU A 177 -7.07 -5.06 19.29
N GLY A 178 -7.92 -5.68 18.47
CA GLY A 178 -7.47 -6.48 17.34
C GLY A 178 -6.83 -5.62 16.25
N CYS A 179 -6.04 -6.24 15.36
CA CYS A 179 -5.39 -5.54 14.25
C CYS A 179 -6.39 -4.78 13.35
N ARG A 180 -7.57 -5.35 13.11
CA ARG A 180 -8.61 -4.74 12.25
C ARG A 180 -9.14 -3.44 12.86
N ASP A 181 -9.49 -3.47 14.14
CA ASP A 181 -10.03 -2.31 14.84
C ASP A 181 -8.98 -1.21 14.98
N LEU A 182 -7.74 -1.59 15.33
CA LEU A 182 -6.63 -0.65 15.42
C LEU A 182 -6.31 -0.01 14.06
N LEU A 183 -6.29 -0.77 12.97
CA LEU A 183 -6.09 -0.21 11.63
C LEU A 183 -7.24 0.73 11.25
N SER A 184 -8.49 0.38 11.53
CA SER A 184 -9.65 1.23 11.24
C SER A 184 -9.56 2.58 11.98
N GLU A 185 -9.14 2.57 13.25
CA GLU A 185 -8.91 3.80 14.01
C GLU A 185 -7.78 4.65 13.42
N ILE A 186 -6.66 4.03 13.05
CA ILE A 186 -5.53 4.72 12.42
C ILE A 186 -5.95 5.33 11.08
N GLN A 187 -6.70 4.61 10.26
CA GLN A 187 -7.22 5.10 8.97
C GLN A 187 -8.14 6.32 9.19
N SER A 188 -9.12 6.20 10.08
CA SER A 188 -10.05 7.28 10.41
C SER A 188 -9.32 8.51 10.94
N SER A 189 -8.41 8.31 11.89
CA SER A 189 -7.64 9.40 12.51
C SER A 189 -6.70 10.06 11.51
N ALA A 190 -5.95 9.29 10.71
CA ALA A 190 -5.01 9.84 9.75
C ALA A 190 -5.70 10.65 8.64
N LEU A 191 -6.87 10.21 8.17
CA LEU A 191 -7.63 10.91 7.13
C LEU A 191 -8.33 12.16 7.67
N SER A 192 -8.92 12.11 8.86
CA SER A 192 -9.65 13.24 9.46
C SER A 192 -8.72 14.35 9.95
N SER A 193 -7.57 14.00 10.52
CA SER A 193 -6.55 14.96 10.98
C SER A 193 -5.63 15.46 9.86
N ASN A 194 -5.73 14.88 8.66
CA ASN A 194 -4.82 15.10 7.54
C ASN A 194 -3.34 14.99 7.94
N GLN A 195 -3.01 14.06 8.85
CA GLN A 195 -1.65 13.89 9.35
C GLN A 195 -0.72 13.44 8.20
N PRO A 196 0.13 14.33 7.65
CA PRO A 196 0.79 14.09 6.35
C PRO A 196 1.68 12.85 6.36
N TYR A 197 2.24 12.54 7.53
CA TYR A 197 3.13 11.42 7.71
C TYR A 197 2.44 10.05 7.54
N LEU A 198 1.18 9.93 7.97
CA LEU A 198 0.40 8.69 7.84
C LEU A 198 -0.51 8.70 6.62
N SER A 199 -1.13 9.84 6.27
CA SER A 199 -2.04 9.93 5.12
C SER A 199 -1.34 9.59 3.81
N GLU A 200 0.00 9.75 3.76
CA GLU A 200 0.84 9.35 2.65
C GLU A 200 1.37 7.90 2.70
N GLN A 201 0.91 7.06 3.63
CA GLN A 201 1.38 5.68 3.74
C GLN A 201 0.55 4.73 2.86
N VAL A 202 1.25 3.88 2.11
CA VAL A 202 0.65 2.73 1.41
C VAL A 202 0.06 1.73 2.41
N ALA A 203 0.70 1.58 3.57
CA ALA A 203 0.27 0.67 4.64
C ALA A 203 -1.17 0.89 5.12
N LEU A 204 -1.74 2.09 4.96
CA LEU A 204 -3.11 2.38 5.36
C LEU A 204 -4.13 1.48 4.65
N SER A 205 -4.01 1.26 3.35
CA SER A 205 -4.90 0.34 2.62
C SER A 205 -4.28 -1.03 2.45
N GLU A 206 -2.96 -1.09 2.26
CA GLU A 206 -2.25 -2.33 1.93
C GLU A 206 -2.33 -3.38 3.05
N LEU A 207 -2.15 -2.98 4.32
CA LEU A 207 -2.22 -3.93 5.43
C LEU A 207 -3.60 -4.56 5.61
N GLN A 208 -4.66 -3.88 5.16
CA GLN A 208 -6.03 -4.39 5.24
C GLN A 208 -6.24 -5.66 4.42
N ILE A 209 -5.44 -5.87 3.37
CA ILE A 209 -5.53 -7.04 2.48
C ILE A 209 -5.23 -8.33 3.25
N TRP A 210 -4.41 -8.24 4.31
CA TRP A 210 -3.88 -9.40 5.05
C TRP A 210 -4.63 -9.69 6.35
N LEU A 211 -5.52 -8.79 6.76
CA LEU A 211 -6.31 -8.88 7.98
C LEU A 211 -7.66 -9.49 7.70
#